data_AF-A0A3C1V636-F1
#
_entry.id   AF-A0A3C1V636-F1
#
_cell.length_a   1.000
_cell.length_b   1.000
_cell.length_c   1.000
_cell.angle_alpha   90.00
_cell.angle_beta   90.00
_cell.angle_gamma   90.00
#
_symmetry.space_group_name_H-M   'P 1'
#
loop_
_entity.id
_entity.type
_entity.pdbx_description
1 polymer ?
#
loop_
_entity_poly.entity_id
_entity_poly.type
_entity_poly.pdbx_seq_one_letter_code
_entity_poly.pdbx_strand_id
1 'polypeptide(L)' 'KVAKKAAKKRATRKKVVKDVRLKAYWGVFNSGLKRLAVFEYADKRAAEKKAKELSSGSKGNHFIQLVKEPITEA' A
#
# COMPACT_ATOMS: atom_id res chain seq x y z
N LYS A 1 -35.30 5.29 -50.75
CA LYS A 1 -34.38 4.56 -49.85
C LYS A 1 -33.91 5.52 -48.76
N VAL A 2 -34.37 5.34 -47.51
CA VAL A 2 -34.29 6.34 -46.44
C VAL A 2 -32.87 6.39 -45.85
N ALA A 3 -32.23 7.56 -45.88
CA ALA A 3 -30.87 7.78 -45.37
C ALA A 3 -30.87 7.88 -43.84
N LYS A 4 -30.04 7.05 -43.21
CA LYS A 4 -29.93 6.85 -41.76
C LYS A 4 -29.17 8.03 -41.11
N LYS A 5 -29.81 8.75 -40.18
CA LYS A 5 -29.18 9.83 -39.39
C LYS A 5 -28.00 9.27 -38.57
N ALA A 6 -26.83 9.90 -38.71
CA ALA A 6 -25.63 9.57 -37.96
C ALA A 6 -25.80 9.91 -36.46
N ALA A 7 -25.64 8.91 -35.61
CA ALA A 7 -25.73 9.07 -34.15
C ALA A 7 -24.54 9.88 -33.62
N LYS A 8 -24.84 10.94 -32.86
CA LYS A 8 -23.86 11.83 -32.23
C LYS A 8 -23.02 11.04 -31.22
N LYS A 9 -21.69 10.99 -31.42
CA LYS A 9 -20.76 10.32 -30.51
C LYS A 9 -20.89 10.94 -29.12
N ARG A 10 -21.26 10.11 -28.13
CA ARG A 10 -21.36 10.49 -26.72
C ARG A 10 -19.94 10.75 -26.21
N ALA A 11 -19.69 11.95 -25.68
CA ALA A 11 -18.40 12.27 -25.09
C ALA A 11 -18.15 11.34 -23.89
N THR A 12 -17.11 10.52 -23.98
CA THR A 12 -16.66 9.65 -22.89
C THR A 12 -16.20 10.56 -21.75
N ARG A 13 -16.92 10.55 -20.61
CA ARG A 13 -16.43 11.21 -19.40
C ARG A 13 -15.07 10.60 -19.05
N LYS A 14 -14.00 11.39 -19.16
CA LYS A 14 -12.69 11.00 -18.60
C LYS A 14 -12.90 10.73 -17.13
N LYS A 15 -12.72 9.48 -16.70
CA LYS A 15 -12.56 9.16 -15.27
C LYS A 15 -11.35 9.95 -14.82
N VAL A 16 -11.57 10.94 -13.96
CA VAL A 16 -10.50 11.50 -13.13
C VAL A 16 -10.13 10.37 -12.20
N VAL A 17 -9.13 9.57 -12.61
CA VAL A 17 -8.47 8.61 -11.75
C VAL A 17 -7.73 9.48 -10.75
N LYS A 18 -8.42 9.83 -9.67
CA LYS A 18 -7.77 10.29 -8.45
C LYS A 18 -7.11 9.03 -7.90
N ASP A 19 -5.95 8.70 -8.49
CA ASP A 19 -5.13 7.57 -8.11
C ASP A 19 -4.64 7.91 -6.70
N VAL A 20 -5.42 7.55 -5.68
CA VAL A 20 -4.88 7.44 -4.33
C VAL A 20 -3.92 6.27 -4.45
N ARG A 21 -2.69 6.59 -4.84
CA ARG A 21 -1.65 5.60 -5.06
C ARG A 21 -1.34 5.02 -3.69
N LEU A 22 -1.89 3.84 -3.43
CA LEU A 22 -1.68 3.13 -2.18
C LEU A 22 -0.25 2.57 -2.22
N LYS A 23 0.59 2.95 -1.26
CA LYS A 23 1.91 2.34 -1.10
C LYS A 23 1.84 1.27 -0.04
N ALA A 24 2.34 0.10 -0.40
CA ALA A 24 2.55 -0.95 0.57
C ALA A 24 3.88 -0.70 1.29
N TYR A 25 3.90 -1.03 2.57
CA TYR A 25 5.05 -0.98 3.44
C TYR A 25 5.10 -2.25 4.29
N TRP A 26 6.28 -2.62 4.74
CA TRP A 26 6.46 -3.66 5.75
C TRP A 26 6.64 -3.00 7.12
N GLY A 27 5.63 -3.08 7.97
CA GLY A 27 5.72 -2.65 9.36
C GLY A 27 6.27 -3.77 10.24
N VAL A 28 7.20 -3.46 11.13
CA VAL A 28 7.62 -4.37 12.21
C VAL A 28 6.79 -4.06 13.45
N PHE A 29 6.13 -5.08 13.98
CA PHE A 29 5.24 -4.99 15.14
C PHE A 29 5.76 -5.83 16.30
N ASN A 30 5.38 -5.45 17.52
CA ASN A 30 5.53 -6.30 18.69
C ASN A 30 4.24 -7.09 18.98
N SER A 31 4.29 -8.00 19.96
CA SER A 31 3.11 -8.76 20.41
C SER A 31 1.91 -7.90 20.84
N GLY A 32 2.11 -6.62 21.16
CA GLY A 32 1.05 -5.66 21.49
C GLY A 32 0.54 -4.84 20.31
N LEU A 33 0.81 -5.25 19.07
CA LEU A 33 0.44 -4.55 17.83
C LEU A 33 0.97 -3.11 17.73
N LYS A 34 2.01 -2.77 18.50
CA LYS A 34 2.71 -1.49 18.37
C LYS A 34 3.68 -1.57 17.19
N ARG A 35 3.57 -0.60 16.30
CA ARG A 35 4.47 -0.42 15.15
C ARG A 35 5.81 0.15 15.65
N LEU A 36 6.90 -0.59 15.43
CA LEU A 36 8.25 -0.20 15.87
C LEU A 36 9.08 0.38 14.72
N ALA A 37 8.88 -0.11 13.50
CA ALA A 37 9.57 0.38 12.31
C ALA A 37 8.69 0.17 11.08
N VAL A 38 8.92 0.98 10.04
CA VAL A 38 8.28 0.88 8.73
C VAL A 38 9.38 0.80 7.68
N PHE A 39 9.25 -0.16 6.78
CA PHE A 39 10.14 -0.37 5.66
C PHE A 39 9.36 -0.27 4.35
N GLU A 40 10.02 0.13 3.29
CA GLU A 40 9.47 0.12 1.94
C GLU A 40 9.05 -1.30 1.52
N TYR A 41 8.08 -1.42 0.61
CA TYR A 41 7.62 -2.73 0.13
C TYR A 41 8.75 -3.61 -0.43
N ALA A 42 9.74 -2.97 -1.07
CA ALA A 42 10.92 -3.64 -1.61
C ALA A 42 11.83 -4.23 -0.52
N ASP A 43 11.77 -3.69 0.71
CA ASP A 43 12.70 -3.98 1.80
C ASP A 43 12.17 -5.01 2.79
N LYS A 44 11.44 -6.03 2.30
CA LYS A 44 10.93 -7.14 3.14
C LYS A 44 12.02 -7.78 3.99
N ARG A 45 13.19 -8.02 3.40
CA ARG A 45 14.32 -8.66 4.08
C ARG A 45 14.87 -7.80 5.24
N ALA A 46 14.85 -6.47 5.08
CA ALA A 46 15.26 -5.55 6.15
C ALA A 46 14.26 -5.57 7.30
N ALA A 47 12.95 -5.60 6.99
CA ALA A 47 11.89 -5.73 7.98
C ALA A 47 11.99 -7.05 8.77
N GLU A 48 12.25 -8.18 8.08
CA GLU A 48 12.45 -9.48 8.72
C GLU A 48 13.69 -9.51 9.62
N LYS A 49 14.80 -8.95 9.15
CA LYS A 49 16.02 -8.83 9.96
C LYS A 49 15.75 -8.02 11.23
N LYS A 50 15.05 -6.88 11.11
CA LYS A 50 14.73 -6.04 12.26
C LYS A 50 13.78 -6.72 13.23
N ALA A 51 12.77 -7.44 12.74
CA ALA A 51 11.89 -8.24 13.58
C ALA A 51 12.67 -9.33 14.33
N LYS A 52 13.59 -10.03 13.66
CA LYS A 52 14.44 -11.06 14.30
C LYS A 52 15.40 -10.48 15.35
N GLU A 53 16.05 -9.35 15.04
CA GLU A 53 16.90 -8.62 15.99
C GLU A 53 16.11 -8.21 17.23
N LEU A 54 14.92 -7.65 17.06
CA LEU A 54 14.07 -7.25 18.18
C LEU A 54 13.54 -8.46 18.96
N SER A 55 13.23 -9.56 18.27
CA SER A 55 12.79 -10.82 18.90
C SER A 55 13.90 -11.53 19.66
N SER A 56 15.17 -11.24 19.37
CA SER A 56 16.31 -11.76 20.13
C SER A 56 16.51 -11.05 21.48
N GLY A 57 15.90 -9.88 21.67
CA GLY A 57 15.86 -9.20 22.96
C GLY A 57 14.80 -9.79 23.89
N SER A 58 14.91 -9.53 25.20
CA SER A 58 14.00 -10.01 26.25
C SER A 58 12.54 -9.52 26.15
N LYS A 59 12.14 -8.90 25.03
CA LYS A 59 10.88 -8.13 24.88
C LYS A 59 9.82 -8.78 23.98
N GLY A 60 9.85 -10.12 23.90
CA GLY A 60 8.79 -10.92 23.30
C GLY A 60 8.84 -11.03 21.77
N ASN A 61 7.86 -11.73 21.21
CA ASN A 61 7.82 -12.04 19.78
C ASN A 61 7.53 -10.79 18.96
N HIS A 62 8.36 -10.57 17.93
CA HIS A 62 8.19 -9.51 16.94
C HIS A 62 7.88 -10.12 15.58
N PHE A 63 7.04 -9.45 14.80
CA PHE A 63 6.62 -9.93 13.49
C PHE A 63 6.53 -8.78 12.49
N ILE A 64 6.54 -9.12 11.19
CA ILE A 64 6.30 -8.17 10.12
C ILE A 64 4.86 -8.25 9.63
N GLN A 65 4.28 -7.12 9.25
CA GLN A 65 2.95 -7.06 8.66
C GLN A 65 2.94 -6.06 7.51
N LEU A 66 2.23 -6.41 6.43
CA LEU A 66 2.04 -5.51 5.31
C LEU A 66 1.07 -4.40 5.70
N VAL A 67 1.51 -3.16 5.63
CA VAL A 67 0.70 -1.97 5.87
C VAL A 67 0.46 -1.29 4.52
N LYS A 68 -0.81 -1.01 4.19
CA LYS A 68 -1.17 -0.27 2.98
C LYS A 68 -1.54 1.14 3.40
N GLU A 69 -0.64 2.09 3.22
CA GLU A 69 -0.90 3.49 3.54
C GLU A 69 -1.23 4.26 2.25
N PRO A 70 -2.27 5.10 2.25
CA PRO A 70 -2.52 6.01 1.15
C PRO A 70 -1.41 7.05 1.11
N ILE A 71 -0.66 7.12 0.01
CA ILE A 71 0.27 8.23 -0.20
C ILE A 71 -0.60 9.45 -0.51
N THR A 72 -0.73 10.37 0.44
CA THR A 72 -1.01 11.76 0.11
C THR A 72 0.33 12.40 -0.17
N GLU A 73 0.73 12.46 -1.45
CA GLU A 73 1.74 13.44 -1.87
C GLU A 73 1.15 14.81 -1.51
N ALA A 74 1.79 15.49 -0.54
CA ALA A 74 1.45 16.85 -0.13
C ALA A 74 2.18 17.86 -1.04
#